data_AF-A0A0G0JLH1-F1
#
_entry.id   AF-A0A0G0JLH1-F1
#
_cell.length_a   1.000
_cell.length_b   1.000
_cell.length_c   1.000
_cell.angle_alpha   90.00
_cell.angle_beta   90.00
_cell.angle_gamma   90.00
#
_symmetry.space_group_name_H-M   'P 1'
#
loop_
_entity.id
_entity.type
_entity.pdbx_description
1 polymer ?
#
loop_
_entity_poly.entity_id
_entity_poly.type
_entity_poly.pdbx_seq_one_letter_code
_entity_poly.pdbx_strand_id
1 'polypeptide(L)'
;MKIFRSPQHLMLIPTFILPILGALSLQYFYAKHKRTTISISVAILIVWLSGWWYSGDLGMASLAKQGRDHIDFYQLPPELTRYYEQTQSDKLNYRSLFLPPAFSPSFLETKYQKNAQGAQPEYAYLTKPTFVSEANPLARLLEDSICDKDNFNYLNYLSLFSVRNIVVRTDIRSNFTRGINCKGGENIENILDVNPNLVKFAIGEYLSAYQIKDAFFLPFVYIPNNIIATNESVQKLGELVSDADYQIGTAFFFTKQNSGFTTEDLGVAKNDKLVLEYTKIDPTKYRVQIRNVKEKFPLILSQNFNSGWKLYMTNNKPLDNSISVRSSSGTVQNDDLPRGSLYETWSIKPLDEKNHFMVNGYANGWLIDPGTTCDNKINCDFEIIIELRSQKMFYIGLVVSVATSILLLIYWLITVIRK
;
A
#
# COMPACT_ATOMS: atom_id res chain seq x y z
N MET A 1 -20.89 7.40 -0.86
CA MET A 1 -19.93 7.82 -1.91
C MET A 1 -20.26 9.22 -2.38
N LYS A 2 -19.48 10.24 -1.98
CA LYS A 2 -19.61 11.62 -2.46
C LYS A 2 -18.64 11.86 -3.63
N ILE A 3 -18.77 11.10 -4.70
CA ILE A 3 -17.90 11.18 -5.90
C ILE A 3 -18.25 12.42 -6.78
N PHE A 4 -19.27 13.19 -6.41
CA PHE A 4 -19.87 14.23 -7.27
C PHE A 4 -19.54 15.67 -6.89
N ARG A 5 -18.35 15.97 -6.34
CA ARG A 5 -18.02 17.36 -5.94
C ARG A 5 -17.18 18.14 -6.95
N SER A 6 -16.48 17.49 -7.87
CA SER A 6 -15.72 18.21 -8.91
C SER A 6 -16.34 18.01 -10.29
N PRO A 7 -16.72 19.07 -11.02
CA PRO A 7 -17.09 18.97 -12.43
C PRO A 7 -15.93 18.47 -13.31
N GLN A 8 -14.70 18.40 -12.78
CA GLN A 8 -13.54 17.84 -13.50
C GLN A 8 -13.74 16.40 -13.95
N HIS A 9 -14.55 15.59 -13.26
CA HIS A 9 -14.85 14.22 -13.71
C HIS A 9 -15.70 14.22 -14.99
N LEU A 10 -16.57 15.23 -15.16
CA LEU A 10 -17.29 15.45 -16.40
C LEU A 10 -16.37 15.93 -17.51
N MET A 11 -15.15 16.41 -17.20
CA MET A 11 -14.17 16.77 -18.21
C MET A 11 -13.60 15.56 -18.95
N LEU A 12 -13.75 14.33 -18.44
CA LEU A 12 -13.38 13.12 -19.19
C LEU A 12 -14.05 13.10 -20.58
N ILE A 13 -15.35 13.39 -20.63
CA ILE A 13 -16.15 13.39 -21.85
C ILE A 13 -15.62 14.41 -22.87
N PRO A 14 -15.53 15.73 -22.59
CA PRO A 14 -14.96 16.69 -23.52
C PRO A 14 -13.47 16.48 -23.77
N THR A 15 -12.67 15.97 -22.81
CA THR A 15 -11.25 15.68 -23.02
C THR A 15 -11.04 14.61 -24.09
N PHE A 16 -11.94 13.63 -24.25
CA PHE A 16 -11.84 12.65 -25.35
C PHE A 16 -12.64 13.06 -26.59
N ILE A 17 -13.84 13.61 -26.40
CA ILE A 17 -14.72 13.97 -27.52
C ILE A 17 -14.18 15.19 -28.28
N LEU A 18 -13.68 16.22 -27.61
CA LEU A 18 -13.22 17.43 -28.30
C LEU A 18 -12.00 17.21 -29.19
N PRO A 19 -10.97 16.42 -28.81
CA PRO A 19 -9.89 16.10 -29.74
C PRO A 19 -10.35 15.26 -30.93
N ILE A 20 -11.27 14.31 -30.74
CA ILE A 20 -11.82 13.50 -31.85
C ILE A 20 -12.63 14.37 -32.80
N LEU A 21 -13.56 15.17 -32.26
CA LEU A 21 -14.33 16.12 -33.06
C LEU A 21 -13.42 17.17 -33.70
N GLY A 22 -12.38 17.63 -33.00
CA GLY A 22 -11.38 18.54 -33.53
C GLY A 22 -10.61 17.93 -34.69
N ALA A 23 -10.17 16.67 -34.58
CA ALA A 23 -9.47 15.95 -35.63
C ALA A 23 -10.35 15.68 -36.84
N LEU A 24 -11.59 15.22 -36.63
CA LEU A 24 -12.58 15.04 -37.70
C LEU A 24 -12.91 16.36 -38.39
N SER A 25 -13.06 17.44 -37.62
CA SER A 25 -13.27 18.79 -38.15
C SER A 25 -12.08 19.23 -38.98
N LEU A 26 -10.85 19.09 -38.46
CA LEU A 26 -9.62 19.42 -39.17
C LEU A 26 -9.48 18.61 -40.47
N GLN A 27 -9.80 17.32 -40.46
CA GLN A 27 -9.81 16.47 -41.66
C GLN A 27 -10.83 16.95 -42.70
N TYR A 28 -12.05 17.29 -42.25
CA TYR A 28 -13.08 17.85 -43.12
C TYR A 28 -12.63 19.19 -43.74
N PHE A 29 -12.09 20.09 -42.93
CA PHE A 29 -11.58 21.38 -43.41
C PHE A 29 -10.38 21.19 -44.35
N TYR A 30 -9.50 20.23 -44.08
CA TYR A 30 -8.35 19.91 -44.93
C TYR A 30 -8.76 19.42 -46.32
N ALA A 31 -9.87 18.67 -46.41
CA ALA A 31 -10.42 18.25 -47.69
C ALA A 31 -11.03 19.40 -48.50
N LYS A 32 -11.47 20.49 -47.85
CA LYS A 32 -12.31 21.54 -48.47
C LYS A 32 -11.63 22.90 -48.61
N HIS A 33 -10.58 23.19 -47.85
CA HIS A 33 -9.96 24.52 -47.77
C HIS A 33 -8.43 24.49 -47.99
N LYS A 34 -7.85 25.67 -48.23
CA LYS A 34 -6.40 25.83 -48.44
C LYS A 34 -5.64 25.51 -47.15
N ARG A 35 -4.54 24.76 -47.28
CA ARG A 35 -3.67 24.32 -46.16
C ARG A 35 -3.21 25.48 -45.26
N THR A 36 -3.04 26.67 -45.82
CA THR A 36 -2.60 27.88 -45.09
C THR A 36 -3.60 28.32 -44.03
N THR A 37 -4.91 28.30 -44.32
CA THR A 37 -5.95 28.71 -43.37
C THR A 37 -6.00 27.79 -42.15
N ILE A 38 -5.87 26.47 -42.38
CA ILE A 38 -5.87 25.48 -41.30
C ILE A 38 -4.64 25.65 -40.42
N SER A 39 -3.48 25.88 -41.04
CA SER A 39 -2.22 26.10 -40.31
C SER A 39 -2.29 27.33 -39.41
N ILE A 40 -2.89 28.43 -39.89
CA ILE A 40 -3.09 29.66 -39.10
C ILE A 40 -4.05 29.40 -37.93
N SER A 41 -5.18 28.71 -38.16
CA SER A 41 -6.13 28.40 -37.08
C SER A 41 -5.52 27.51 -36.00
N VAL A 42 -4.73 26.50 -36.39
CA VAL A 42 -3.99 25.65 -35.45
C VAL A 42 -2.96 26.47 -34.67
N ALA A 43 -2.22 27.36 -35.33
CA ALA A 43 -1.25 28.23 -34.66
C ALA A 43 -1.93 29.16 -33.63
N ILE A 44 -3.06 29.79 -33.97
CA ILE A 44 -3.84 30.62 -33.04
C ILE A 44 -4.35 29.79 -31.86
N LEU A 45 -4.83 28.57 -32.11
CA LEU A 45 -5.30 27.68 -31.06
C LEU A 45 -4.15 27.29 -30.12
N ILE A 46 -2.97 26.96 -30.66
CA ILE A 46 -1.78 26.67 -29.85
C ILE A 46 -1.46 27.89 -28.98
N VAL A 47 -1.36 29.08 -29.57
CA VAL A 47 -1.12 30.36 -28.86
C VAL A 47 -2.13 30.61 -27.74
N TRP A 48 -3.42 30.33 -28.00
CA TRP A 48 -4.49 30.55 -27.05
C TRP A 48 -4.50 29.53 -25.90
N LEU A 49 -4.29 28.25 -26.22
CA LEU A 49 -4.15 27.18 -25.25
C LEU A 49 -2.85 27.30 -24.45
N SER A 50 -1.81 27.89 -25.05
CA SER A 50 -0.49 27.95 -24.45
C SER A 50 -0.28 29.13 -23.53
N GLY A 51 -1.28 30.00 -23.24
CA GLY A 51 -1.18 31.33 -22.59
C GLY A 51 -0.19 31.52 -21.42
N TRP A 52 0.25 30.42 -20.83
CA TRP A 52 1.28 30.26 -19.81
C TRP A 52 2.70 30.53 -20.36
N TRP A 53 2.93 30.35 -21.67
CA TRP A 53 4.16 30.63 -22.40
C TRP A 53 4.61 32.11 -22.38
N TYR A 54 3.69 33.06 -22.21
CA TYR A 54 4.05 34.49 -22.24
C TYR A 54 4.82 34.92 -20.98
N SER A 55 4.46 34.38 -19.82
CA SER A 55 5.14 34.67 -18.55
C SER A 55 6.04 33.53 -18.09
N GLY A 56 5.81 32.29 -18.56
CA GLY A 56 6.37 31.08 -17.96
C GLY A 56 5.89 30.83 -16.52
N ASP A 57 5.00 31.68 -16.00
CA ASP A 57 4.53 31.68 -14.63
C ASP A 57 3.17 30.98 -14.57
N LEU A 58 3.16 29.76 -14.05
CA LEU A 58 1.93 28.96 -13.80
C LEU A 58 1.14 29.50 -12.59
N GLY A 59 1.19 30.80 -12.35
CA GLY A 59 0.60 31.46 -11.20
C GLY A 59 1.44 31.35 -9.92
N MET A 60 2.74 31.03 -9.98
CA MET A 60 3.59 31.02 -8.79
C MET A 60 3.89 32.45 -8.32
N ALA A 61 4.51 33.27 -9.17
CA ALA A 61 4.97 34.61 -8.78
C ALA A 61 3.82 35.63 -8.80
N SER A 62 2.97 35.58 -9.83
CA SER A 62 1.86 36.52 -10.03
C SER A 62 0.78 36.40 -8.96
N LEU A 63 0.42 35.19 -8.54
CA LEU A 63 -0.58 34.98 -7.48
C LEU A 63 0.03 35.19 -6.09
N ALA A 64 1.30 34.77 -5.86
CA ALA A 64 2.00 35.06 -4.62
C ALA A 64 2.07 36.57 -4.33
N LYS A 65 2.41 37.39 -5.34
CA LYS A 65 2.45 38.86 -5.20
C LYS A 65 1.09 39.47 -4.85
N GLN A 66 0.00 38.80 -5.23
CA GLN A 66 -1.37 39.22 -4.93
C GLN A 66 -1.89 38.68 -3.60
N GLY A 67 -1.09 37.92 -2.85
CA GLY A 67 -1.54 37.23 -1.63
C GLY A 67 -2.63 36.19 -1.91
N ARG A 68 -2.61 35.57 -3.09
CA ARG A 68 -3.55 34.51 -3.49
C ARG A 68 -2.88 33.14 -3.42
N ASP A 69 -3.72 32.11 -3.34
CA ASP A 69 -3.29 30.71 -3.45
C ASP A 69 -2.50 30.53 -4.75
N HIS A 70 -1.33 29.90 -4.64
CA HIS A 70 -0.39 29.74 -5.73
C HIS A 70 0.28 28.38 -5.66
N ILE A 71 0.79 27.93 -6.80
CA ILE A 71 1.64 26.74 -6.85
C ILE A 71 3.01 27.12 -6.29
N ASP A 72 3.63 26.20 -5.56
CA ASP A 72 5.00 26.37 -5.09
C ASP A 72 5.80 25.09 -5.29
N PHE A 73 7.12 25.23 -5.28
CA PHE A 73 8.01 24.09 -5.38
C PHE A 73 8.26 23.49 -4.00
N TYR A 74 8.09 22.17 -3.94
CA TYR A 74 8.52 21.37 -2.82
C TYR A 74 9.82 20.66 -3.19
N GLN A 75 10.88 20.87 -2.41
CA GLN A 75 12.10 20.10 -2.49
C GLN A 75 12.15 19.12 -1.31
N LEU A 76 12.54 17.86 -1.56
CA LEU A 76 12.74 16.89 -0.49
C LEU A 76 13.91 17.33 0.41
N PRO A 77 13.71 17.44 1.74
CA PRO A 77 14.81 17.60 2.67
C PRO A 77 15.80 16.42 2.54
N PRO A 78 17.12 16.65 2.60
CA PRO A 78 18.13 15.59 2.47
C PRO A 78 17.95 14.41 3.41
N GLU A 79 17.39 14.63 4.59
CA GLU A 79 17.16 13.61 5.61
C GLU A 79 15.97 12.70 5.24
N LEU A 80 14.94 13.27 4.60
CA LEU A 80 13.83 12.50 4.05
C LEU A 80 14.29 11.69 2.83
N THR A 81 15.14 12.26 1.97
CA THR A 81 15.78 11.53 0.85
C THR A 81 16.61 10.35 1.36
N ARG A 82 17.48 10.58 2.36
CA ARG A 82 18.27 9.51 2.99
C ARG A 82 17.39 8.41 3.59
N TYR A 83 16.27 8.77 4.22
CA TYR A 83 15.30 7.81 4.71
C TYR A 83 14.69 6.98 3.57
N TYR A 84 14.30 7.60 2.45
CA TYR A 84 13.77 6.88 1.28
C TYR A 84 14.79 5.93 0.67
N GLU A 85 16.03 6.37 0.49
CA GLU A 85 17.12 5.53 -0.02
C GLU A 85 17.39 4.34 0.91
N GLN A 86 17.45 4.58 2.22
CA GLN A 86 17.67 3.54 3.21
C GLN A 86 16.52 2.51 3.20
N THR A 87 15.26 2.97 3.21
CA THR A 87 14.10 2.07 3.18
C THR A 87 13.96 1.31 1.85
N GLN A 88 14.37 1.91 0.73
CA GLN A 88 14.43 1.25 -0.57
C GLN A 88 15.52 0.17 -0.63
N SER A 89 16.65 0.39 0.06
CA SER A 89 17.74 -0.59 0.16
C SER A 89 17.40 -1.77 1.10
N ASP A 90 16.51 -1.56 2.08
CA ASP A 90 16.06 -2.62 2.98
C ASP A 90 15.14 -3.59 2.23
N LYS A 91 15.54 -4.86 2.15
CA LYS A 91 14.76 -5.87 1.46
C LYS A 91 13.53 -6.31 2.26
N LEU A 92 13.53 -6.14 3.58
CA LEU A 92 12.40 -6.55 4.42
C LEU A 92 11.12 -5.82 4.00
N ASN A 93 10.01 -6.54 3.94
CA ASN A 93 8.69 -5.98 3.70
C ASN A 93 8.12 -5.51 5.04
N TYR A 94 7.91 -4.20 5.15
CA TYR A 94 7.31 -3.54 6.30
C TYR A 94 6.59 -2.26 5.86
N ARG A 95 5.79 -1.69 6.76
CA ARG A 95 5.18 -0.37 6.63
C ARG A 95 5.95 0.68 7.41
N SER A 96 5.89 1.92 6.91
CA SER A 96 6.34 3.10 7.65
C SER A 96 5.12 3.90 8.14
N LEU A 97 5.08 4.25 9.41
CA LEU A 97 4.12 5.21 9.96
C LEU A 97 4.73 6.60 9.88
N PHE A 98 4.04 7.55 9.26
CA PHE A 98 4.43 8.96 9.25
C PHE A 98 3.57 9.75 10.24
N LEU A 99 4.22 10.55 11.09
CA LEU A 99 3.62 11.39 12.11
C LEU A 99 4.11 12.85 11.96
N PRO A 100 3.27 13.86 12.22
CA PRO A 100 1.83 13.73 12.41
C PRO A 100 1.18 13.24 11.11
N PRO A 101 0.15 12.39 11.19
CA PRO A 101 -0.59 12.02 9.99
C PRO A 101 -1.42 13.23 9.56
N ALA A 102 -1.40 13.55 8.28
CA ALA A 102 -2.05 14.75 7.80
C ALA A 102 -2.63 14.50 6.42
N PHE A 103 -3.96 14.46 6.33
CA PHE A 103 -4.61 14.63 5.03
C PHE A 103 -4.33 16.04 4.56
N SER A 104 -3.54 16.17 3.50
CA SER A 104 -3.14 17.48 2.97
C SER A 104 -2.45 18.36 4.04
N PRO A 105 -1.22 18.02 4.50
CA PRO A 105 -0.52 18.79 5.53
C PRO A 105 -0.38 20.26 5.15
N SER A 106 -0.40 21.13 6.17
CA SER A 106 0.29 22.41 6.08
C SER A 106 1.79 22.13 6.15
N PHE A 107 2.51 22.42 5.09
CA PHE A 107 3.96 22.51 5.11
C PHE A 107 4.36 23.79 5.82
N LEU A 108 5.29 23.69 6.78
CA LEU A 108 5.90 24.84 7.42
C LEU A 108 7.00 25.40 6.52
N GLU A 109 7.19 26.71 6.54
CA GLU A 109 8.26 27.34 5.78
C GLU A 109 9.62 26.84 6.26
N THR A 110 10.41 26.31 5.32
CA THR A 110 11.79 25.87 5.52
C THR A 110 12.63 26.32 4.33
N LYS A 111 13.93 25.99 4.31
CA LYS A 111 14.76 26.22 3.13
C LYS A 111 14.38 25.34 1.92
N TYR A 112 13.49 24.36 2.09
CA TYR A 112 13.09 23.40 1.05
C TYR A 112 11.65 23.57 0.55
N GLN A 113 10.84 24.38 1.23
CA GLN A 113 9.42 24.60 0.89
C GLN A 113 8.94 25.90 1.54
N LYS A 114 7.94 26.57 0.97
CA LYS A 114 7.25 27.64 1.69
C LYS A 114 6.05 27.09 2.47
N ASN A 115 5.42 27.99 3.22
CA ASN A 115 4.14 27.70 3.85
C ASN A 115 3.07 27.47 2.78
N ALA A 116 2.67 26.21 2.62
CA ALA A 116 1.74 25.76 1.60
C ALA A 116 0.97 24.54 2.09
N GLN A 117 -0.05 24.15 1.34
CA GLN A 117 -0.78 22.91 1.59
C GLN A 117 -0.67 22.00 0.36
N GLY A 118 -0.46 20.70 0.58
CA GLY A 118 -0.28 19.77 -0.53
C GLY A 118 -0.27 18.31 -0.11
N ALA A 119 0.01 17.43 -1.07
CA ALA A 119 0.11 16.00 -0.80
C ALA A 119 1.43 15.65 -0.09
N GLN A 120 1.38 14.62 0.75
CA GLN A 120 2.55 14.06 1.39
C GLN A 120 3.47 13.40 0.34
N PRO A 121 4.76 13.79 0.26
CA PRO A 121 5.69 13.26 -0.75
C PRO A 121 5.93 11.75 -0.61
N GLU A 122 5.81 11.18 0.59
CA GLU A 122 5.96 9.75 0.85
C GLU A 122 4.99 8.90 0.01
N TYR A 123 3.82 9.42 -0.37
CA TYR A 123 2.89 8.70 -1.25
C TYR A 123 3.38 8.56 -2.69
N ALA A 124 4.28 9.44 -3.13
CA ALA A 124 4.82 9.45 -4.48
C ALA A 124 6.21 8.79 -4.57
N TYR A 125 7.06 9.02 -3.56
CA TYR A 125 8.47 8.64 -3.61
C TYR A 125 8.82 7.40 -2.79
N LEU A 126 8.04 7.06 -1.77
CA LEU A 126 8.34 5.88 -0.95
C LEU A 126 7.91 4.61 -1.67
N THR A 127 8.85 3.69 -1.86
CA THR A 127 8.57 2.38 -2.46
C THR A 127 7.93 1.40 -1.47
N LYS A 128 8.11 1.65 -0.18
CA LYS A 128 7.49 0.90 0.91
C LYS A 128 6.10 1.45 1.23
N PRO A 129 5.13 0.59 1.59
CA PRO A 129 3.81 1.04 1.97
C PRO A 129 3.85 1.89 3.26
N THR A 130 2.93 2.86 3.36
CA THR A 130 2.74 3.67 4.55
C THR A 130 1.52 3.19 5.35
N PHE A 131 1.51 3.49 6.65
CA PHE A 131 0.35 3.33 7.53
C PHE A 131 -0.12 4.72 7.95
N VAL A 132 -1.25 5.18 7.38
CA VAL A 132 -1.71 6.58 7.51
C VAL A 132 -3.20 6.65 7.84
N SER A 133 -3.60 7.65 8.63
CA SER A 133 -4.96 7.78 9.18
C SER A 133 -6.00 8.34 8.20
N GLU A 134 -5.57 8.91 7.08
CA GLU A 134 -6.44 9.64 6.14
C GLU A 134 -7.65 8.83 5.68
N ALA A 135 -7.41 7.58 5.26
CA ALA A 135 -8.43 6.67 4.74
C ALA A 135 -8.56 5.39 5.58
N ASN A 136 -7.87 5.32 6.72
CA ASN A 136 -7.85 4.12 7.55
C ASN A 136 -8.32 4.44 8.97
N PRO A 137 -9.56 4.04 9.34
CA PRO A 137 -10.09 4.22 10.68
C PRO A 137 -9.20 3.62 11.78
N LEU A 138 -8.45 2.54 11.49
CA LEU A 138 -7.53 1.91 12.44
C LEU A 138 -6.31 2.80 12.71
N ALA A 139 -5.72 3.37 11.65
CA ALA A 139 -4.63 4.33 11.82
C ALA A 139 -5.09 5.63 12.52
N ARG A 140 -6.38 6.00 12.39
CA ARG A 140 -6.95 7.13 13.16
C ARG A 140 -7.04 6.85 14.66
N LEU A 141 -7.33 5.62 15.09
CA LEU A 141 -7.34 5.26 16.51
C LEU A 141 -5.95 5.44 17.15
N LEU A 142 -4.90 5.09 16.40
CA LEU A 142 -3.52 5.32 16.81
C LEU A 142 -3.17 6.81 16.88
N GLU A 143 -3.64 7.60 15.92
CA GLU A 143 -3.43 9.05 15.91
C GLU A 143 -4.05 9.70 17.15
N ASP A 144 -5.33 9.43 17.40
CA ASP A 144 -6.05 9.97 18.54
C ASP A 144 -5.33 9.59 19.85
N SER A 145 -4.86 8.33 19.98
CA SER A 145 -4.18 7.88 21.20
C SER A 145 -2.78 8.46 21.42
N ILE A 146 -1.98 8.67 20.36
CA ILE A 146 -0.67 9.34 20.46
C ILE A 146 -0.86 10.80 20.89
N CYS A 147 -1.92 11.47 20.44
CA CYS A 147 -2.18 12.87 20.79
C CYS A 147 -2.73 13.05 22.21
N ASP A 148 -3.63 12.17 22.65
CA ASP A 148 -4.40 12.35 23.89
C ASP A 148 -3.70 11.81 25.15
N LYS A 149 -2.49 11.24 25.02
CA LYS A 149 -1.68 10.63 26.11
C LYS A 149 -2.43 9.54 26.90
N ASP A 150 -3.30 8.81 26.23
CA ASP A 150 -3.97 7.66 26.84
C ASP A 150 -2.99 6.50 27.10
N ASN A 151 -3.36 5.58 28.00
CA ASN A 151 -2.66 4.31 28.23
C ASN A 151 -2.85 3.36 27.04
N PHE A 152 -2.37 3.75 25.87
CA PHE A 152 -2.49 3.00 24.62
C PHE A 152 -1.14 2.38 24.27
N ASN A 153 -1.08 1.06 24.19
CA ASN A 153 0.14 0.36 23.79
C ASN A 153 0.31 0.39 22.27
N TYR A 154 0.81 1.52 21.75
CA TYR A 154 0.97 1.72 20.32
C TYR A 154 1.94 0.75 19.65
N LEU A 155 2.94 0.20 20.38
CA LEU A 155 3.85 -0.78 19.81
C LEU A 155 3.14 -2.10 19.53
N ASN A 156 2.35 -2.59 20.49
CA ASN A 156 1.49 -3.76 20.30
C ASN A 156 0.51 -3.54 19.15
N TYR A 157 -0.11 -2.36 19.09
CA TYR A 157 -1.03 -2.00 18.02
C TYR A 157 -0.36 -2.01 16.64
N LEU A 158 0.80 -1.35 16.52
CA LEU A 158 1.55 -1.24 15.26
C LEU A 158 2.07 -2.59 14.74
N SER A 159 2.32 -3.54 15.64
CA SER A 159 2.71 -4.90 15.29
C SER A 159 1.67 -5.55 14.36
N LEU A 160 0.38 -5.33 14.60
CA LEU A 160 -0.71 -5.90 13.79
C LEU A 160 -0.73 -5.42 12.34
N PHE A 161 -0.02 -4.33 12.04
CA PHE A 161 0.03 -3.68 10.72
C PHE A 161 1.38 -3.83 10.03
N SER A 162 2.26 -4.69 10.53
CA SER A 162 3.62 -4.87 10.01
C SER A 162 4.38 -3.54 9.89
N VAL A 163 4.11 -2.60 10.79
CA VAL A 163 4.84 -1.32 10.87
C VAL A 163 6.16 -1.58 11.56
N ARG A 164 7.25 -1.14 10.93
CA ARG A 164 8.61 -1.27 11.48
C ARG A 164 9.23 0.07 11.80
N ASN A 165 8.94 1.08 10.98
CA ASN A 165 9.51 2.40 11.13
C ASN A 165 8.42 3.40 11.52
N ILE A 166 8.74 4.28 12.45
CA ILE A 166 7.96 5.47 12.78
C ILE A 166 8.81 6.67 12.35
N VAL A 167 8.25 7.51 11.48
CA VAL A 167 8.90 8.71 10.96
C VAL A 167 8.14 9.91 11.49
N VAL A 168 8.82 10.76 12.24
CA VAL A 168 8.26 12.02 12.73
C VAL A 168 8.80 13.14 11.88
N ARG A 169 7.89 13.96 11.34
CA ARG A 169 8.19 15.18 10.60
C ARG A 169 7.83 16.39 11.44
N THR A 170 8.76 17.33 11.54
CA THR A 170 8.57 18.60 12.27
C THR A 170 8.28 19.76 11.33
N ASP A 171 8.44 19.57 10.02
CA ASP A 171 8.18 20.57 8.97
C ASP A 171 6.76 20.52 8.38
N ILE A 172 5.84 19.78 9.02
CA ILE A 172 4.43 19.73 8.64
C ILE A 172 3.52 19.84 9.86
N ARG A 173 2.28 20.27 9.61
CA ARG A 173 1.17 20.22 10.58
C ARG A 173 -0.06 19.61 9.94
N SER A 174 -0.84 18.89 10.73
CA SER A 174 -2.15 18.44 10.27
C SER A 174 -3.16 19.58 10.30
N ASN A 175 -3.91 19.75 9.21
CA ASN A 175 -4.99 20.75 9.08
C ASN A 175 -6.39 20.15 9.14
N PHE A 176 -6.54 18.86 8.79
CA PHE A 176 -7.84 18.24 8.54
C PHE A 176 -8.06 16.95 9.33
N THR A 177 -7.17 16.62 10.25
CA THR A 177 -7.32 15.47 11.15
C THR A 177 -7.47 15.96 12.59
N ARG A 178 -7.93 15.08 13.49
CA ARG A 178 -8.00 15.40 14.93
C ARG A 178 -6.61 15.65 15.55
N GLY A 179 -5.56 15.15 14.89
CA GLY A 179 -4.17 15.45 15.18
C GLY A 179 -3.77 16.92 15.05
N ILE A 180 -4.67 17.85 14.72
CA ILE A 180 -4.45 19.30 14.99
C ILE A 180 -4.07 19.53 16.47
N ASN A 181 -4.62 18.72 17.38
CA ASN A 181 -4.35 18.82 18.81
C ASN A 181 -3.01 18.22 19.23
N CYS A 182 -2.41 17.36 18.40
CA CYS A 182 -1.02 16.96 18.59
C CYS A 182 -0.17 18.23 18.45
N LYS A 183 0.50 18.65 19.53
CA LYS A 183 1.27 19.90 19.63
C LYS A 183 2.55 19.92 18.75
N GLY A 184 2.47 19.48 17.49
CA GLY A 184 3.58 19.41 16.53
C GLY A 184 4.50 18.19 16.69
N GLY A 185 5.39 18.00 15.72
CA GLY A 185 6.31 16.86 15.67
C GLY A 185 7.23 16.75 16.89
N GLU A 186 7.69 17.87 17.46
CA GLU A 186 8.58 17.88 18.65
C GLU A 186 7.95 17.17 19.86
N ASN A 187 6.65 17.34 20.09
CA ASN A 187 5.98 16.67 21.19
C ASN A 187 5.85 15.16 20.95
N ILE A 188 5.69 14.75 19.70
CA ILE A 188 5.66 13.34 19.31
C ILE A 188 7.06 12.74 19.50
N GLU A 189 8.12 13.43 19.08
CA GLU A 189 9.50 12.99 19.30
C GLU A 189 9.80 12.76 20.78
N ASN A 190 9.39 13.69 21.65
CA ASN A 190 9.57 13.52 23.10
C ASN A 190 8.86 12.26 23.65
N ILE A 191 7.71 11.88 23.10
CA ILE A 191 6.99 10.64 23.49
C ILE A 191 7.74 9.40 22.99
N LEU A 192 8.33 9.46 21.80
CA LEU A 192 9.05 8.33 21.22
C LEU A 192 10.45 8.15 21.82
N ASP A 193 11.16 9.25 22.14
CA ASP A 193 12.52 9.26 22.67
C ASP A 193 12.63 8.59 24.05
N VAL A 194 11.56 8.63 24.85
CA VAL A 194 11.54 7.95 26.16
C VAL A 194 11.23 6.45 26.07
N ASN A 195 10.83 5.93 24.90
CA ASN A 195 10.45 4.53 24.77
C ASN A 195 11.68 3.65 24.47
N PRO A 196 12.10 2.76 25.39
CA PRO A 196 13.29 1.93 25.21
C PRO A 196 13.14 0.86 24.11
N ASN A 197 11.94 0.65 23.57
CA ASN A 197 11.67 -0.30 22.50
C ASN A 197 11.74 0.31 21.10
N LEU A 198 12.12 1.58 21.02
CA LEU A 198 12.40 2.29 19.78
C LEU A 198 13.90 2.58 19.67
N VAL A 199 14.45 2.42 18.47
CA VAL A 199 15.84 2.77 18.15
C VAL A 199 15.82 3.90 17.13
N LYS A 200 16.22 5.11 17.55
CA LYS A 200 16.36 6.25 16.66
C LYS A 200 17.54 6.02 15.72
N PHE A 201 17.30 6.01 14.40
CA PHE A 201 18.33 5.66 13.41
C PHE A 201 18.56 6.74 12.34
N ALA A 202 17.65 7.71 12.21
CA ALA A 202 17.87 8.90 11.40
C ALA A 202 17.43 10.14 12.18
N ILE A 203 18.26 11.18 12.15
CA ILE A 203 18.02 12.46 12.82
C ILE A 203 18.38 13.57 11.85
N GLY A 204 17.48 14.54 11.73
CA GLY A 204 17.56 15.68 10.84
C GLY A 204 16.92 16.91 11.43
N GLU A 205 17.09 18.05 10.77
CA GLU A 205 16.46 19.31 11.16
C GLU A 205 14.93 19.21 11.14
N TYR A 206 14.38 18.47 10.16
CA TYR A 206 12.94 18.40 9.89
C TYR A 206 12.34 17.00 10.07
N LEU A 207 13.17 16.02 10.46
CA LEU A 207 12.77 14.61 10.48
C LEU A 207 13.55 13.80 11.52
N SER A 208 12.84 12.96 12.25
CA SER A 208 13.41 11.86 13.04
C SER A 208 12.79 10.54 12.62
N ALA A 209 13.60 9.48 12.47
CA ALA A 209 13.11 8.13 12.20
C ALA A 209 13.52 7.15 13.32
N TYR A 210 12.55 6.34 13.72
CA TYR A 210 12.65 5.35 14.77
C TYR A 210 12.34 3.98 14.19
N GLN A 211 13.13 2.99 14.56
CA GLN A 211 12.90 1.60 14.25
C GLN A 211 12.31 0.91 15.48
N ILE A 212 11.21 0.21 15.30
CA ILE A 212 10.60 -0.65 16.31
C ILE A 212 11.49 -1.90 16.47
N LYS A 213 11.82 -2.26 17.71
CA LYS A 213 12.58 -3.49 18.00
C LYS A 213 11.86 -4.71 17.45
N ASP A 214 12.62 -5.69 16.96
CA ASP A 214 12.08 -6.88 16.29
C ASP A 214 11.09 -7.69 17.18
N ALA A 215 11.19 -7.59 18.51
CA ALA A 215 10.24 -8.21 19.44
C ALA A 215 8.79 -7.68 19.33
N PHE A 216 8.59 -6.50 18.74
CA PHE A 216 7.28 -5.87 18.52
C PHE A 216 6.90 -5.82 17.02
N PHE A 217 7.66 -6.49 16.16
CA PHE A 217 7.41 -6.49 14.71
C PHE A 217 6.75 -7.81 14.29
N LEU A 218 5.72 -7.73 13.43
CA LEU A 218 5.16 -8.89 12.74
C LEU A 218 5.34 -8.76 11.22
N PRO A 219 5.76 -9.83 10.52
CA PRO A 219 5.95 -9.80 9.08
C PRO A 219 4.63 -9.70 8.32
N PHE A 220 4.71 -9.43 7.00
CA PHE A 220 3.53 -9.27 6.15
C PHE A 220 2.73 -10.57 5.98
N VAL A 221 3.42 -11.69 5.85
CA VAL A 221 2.83 -13.02 5.89
C VAL A 221 3.30 -13.65 7.18
N TYR A 222 2.41 -14.24 7.97
CA TYR A 222 2.79 -14.89 9.22
C TYR A 222 1.75 -15.90 9.69
N ILE A 223 2.14 -16.72 10.66
CA ILE A 223 1.25 -17.62 11.39
C ILE A 223 1.08 -17.01 12.79
N PRO A 224 -0.15 -16.75 13.26
CA PRO A 224 -0.36 -16.17 14.57
C PRO A 224 -0.02 -17.20 15.68
N ASN A 225 0.54 -16.70 16.77
CA ASN A 225 0.83 -17.50 17.98
C ASN A 225 -0.45 -17.87 18.73
N ASN A 226 -1.47 -17.01 18.62
CA ASN A 226 -2.77 -17.17 19.25
C ASN A 226 -3.86 -16.52 18.39
N ILE A 227 -5.08 -17.04 18.46
CA ILE A 227 -6.27 -16.41 17.90
C ILE A 227 -7.23 -16.13 19.05
N ILE A 228 -7.59 -14.86 19.21
CA ILE A 228 -8.65 -14.43 20.12
C ILE A 228 -9.89 -14.15 19.30
N ALA A 229 -10.92 -14.98 19.47
CA ALA A 229 -12.23 -14.71 18.91
C ALA A 229 -13.01 -13.74 19.81
N THR A 230 -13.58 -12.69 19.22
CA THR A 230 -14.32 -11.67 19.95
C THR A 230 -15.57 -11.20 19.22
N ASN A 231 -16.62 -10.88 19.98
CA ASN A 231 -17.86 -10.28 19.50
C ASN A 231 -17.81 -8.74 19.51
N GLU A 232 -16.69 -8.17 19.97
CA GLU A 232 -16.47 -6.73 20.03
C GLU A 232 -16.41 -6.09 18.64
N SER A 233 -16.44 -4.76 18.60
CA SER A 233 -16.23 -4.02 17.36
C SER A 233 -14.74 -3.84 17.07
N VAL A 234 -14.39 -3.70 15.79
CA VAL A 234 -13.01 -3.44 15.36
C VAL A 234 -12.43 -2.15 15.96
N GLN A 235 -13.29 -1.21 16.35
CA GLN A 235 -12.88 0.03 17.01
C GLN A 235 -12.24 -0.21 18.38
N LYS A 236 -12.57 -1.32 19.06
CA LYS A 236 -11.94 -1.71 20.33
C LYS A 236 -10.58 -2.40 20.17
N LEU A 237 -10.07 -2.55 18.94
CA LEU A 237 -8.79 -3.22 18.71
C LEU A 237 -7.64 -2.57 19.50
N GLY A 238 -7.67 -1.25 19.68
CA GLY A 238 -6.72 -0.51 20.50
C GLY A 238 -6.73 -0.90 21.99
N GLU A 239 -7.92 -1.10 22.56
CA GLU A 239 -8.12 -1.57 23.93
C GLU A 239 -7.63 -3.01 24.06
N LEU A 240 -8.00 -3.88 23.11
CA LEU A 240 -7.68 -5.31 23.12
C LEU A 240 -6.16 -5.59 23.07
N VAL A 241 -5.38 -4.80 22.34
CA VAL A 241 -3.90 -4.95 22.30
C VAL A 241 -3.18 -4.33 23.48
N SER A 242 -3.90 -3.50 24.25
CA SER A 242 -3.38 -2.83 25.45
C SER A 242 -3.67 -3.65 26.72
N ASP A 243 -4.43 -4.74 26.61
CA ASP A 243 -4.65 -5.69 27.69
C ASP A 243 -3.31 -6.34 28.14
N ALA A 244 -3.19 -6.61 29.44
CA ALA A 244 -1.99 -7.18 30.05
C ALA A 244 -1.68 -8.58 29.51
N ASP A 245 -2.70 -9.33 29.11
CA ASP A 245 -2.55 -10.69 28.59
C ASP A 245 -2.24 -10.74 27.08
N TYR A 246 -2.18 -9.58 26.41
CA TYR A 246 -1.86 -9.53 24.98
C TYR A 246 -0.41 -9.96 24.71
N GLN A 247 -0.25 -10.88 23.76
CA GLN A 247 1.05 -11.33 23.27
C GLN A 247 1.23 -10.95 21.81
N ILE A 248 2.41 -10.42 21.45
CA ILE A 248 2.78 -10.15 20.06
C ILE A 248 2.62 -11.43 19.22
N GLY A 249 2.01 -11.28 18.05
CA GLY A 249 1.64 -12.41 17.18
C GLY A 249 0.24 -12.96 17.45
N THR A 250 -0.51 -12.41 18.42
CA THR A 250 -1.94 -12.68 18.56
C THR A 250 -2.73 -12.05 17.43
N ALA A 251 -3.62 -12.83 16.81
CA ALA A 251 -4.58 -12.37 15.83
C ALA A 251 -5.99 -12.29 16.42
N PHE A 252 -6.72 -11.25 16.08
CA PHE A 252 -8.10 -11.07 16.50
C PHE A 252 -9.06 -11.51 15.40
N PHE A 253 -9.95 -12.44 15.76
CA PHE A 253 -11.03 -12.90 14.90
C PHE A 253 -12.34 -12.26 15.38
N PHE A 254 -12.83 -11.28 14.61
CA PHE A 254 -14.10 -10.62 14.91
C PHE A 254 -15.25 -11.43 14.33
N THR A 255 -16.05 -12.08 15.18
CA THR A 255 -17.13 -12.99 14.77
C THR A 255 -18.18 -12.31 13.89
N LYS A 256 -18.51 -11.04 14.20
CA LYS A 256 -19.45 -10.22 13.43
C LYS A 256 -19.02 -9.97 11.97
N GLN A 257 -17.71 -10.03 11.69
CA GLN A 257 -17.18 -9.86 10.33
C GLN A 257 -17.07 -11.18 9.57
N ASN A 258 -17.20 -12.31 10.27
CA ASN A 258 -16.89 -13.65 9.76
C ASN A 258 -18.02 -14.64 10.10
N SER A 259 -19.25 -14.34 9.68
CA SER A 259 -20.45 -15.11 10.04
C SER A 259 -20.49 -16.57 9.54
N GLY A 260 -19.51 -17.00 8.73
CA GLY A 260 -19.38 -18.37 8.19
C GLY A 260 -18.34 -19.25 8.87
N PHE A 261 -17.64 -18.76 9.90
CA PHE A 261 -16.59 -19.51 10.61
C PHE A 261 -16.94 -19.69 12.07
N THR A 262 -16.71 -20.88 12.61
CA THR A 262 -16.79 -21.12 14.05
C THR A 262 -15.41 -20.96 14.69
N THR A 263 -15.38 -20.66 15.98
CA THR A 263 -14.11 -20.53 16.72
C THR A 263 -13.39 -21.88 16.87
N GLU A 264 -14.12 -22.98 16.80
CA GLU A 264 -13.62 -24.35 16.83
C GLU A 264 -12.81 -24.69 15.57
N ASP A 265 -13.20 -24.11 14.41
CA ASP A 265 -12.49 -24.30 13.14
C ASP A 265 -11.08 -23.69 13.14
N LEU A 266 -10.87 -22.61 13.91
CA LEU A 266 -9.64 -21.83 13.92
C LEU A 266 -8.51 -22.44 14.76
N GLY A 267 -8.74 -23.62 15.34
CA GLY A 267 -7.85 -24.35 16.27
C GLY A 267 -6.39 -23.89 16.20
N VAL A 268 -5.94 -23.18 17.25
CA VAL A 268 -4.57 -22.68 17.33
C VAL A 268 -3.66 -23.86 17.62
N ALA A 269 -3.08 -24.44 16.59
CA ALA A 269 -1.98 -25.37 16.76
C ALA A 269 -0.80 -24.62 17.40
N LYS A 270 -0.48 -24.94 18.66
CA LYS A 270 0.83 -24.59 19.26
C LYS A 270 1.89 -25.44 18.57
N ASN A 271 2.31 -24.99 17.39
CA ASN A 271 3.19 -25.77 16.54
C ASN A 271 4.60 -25.21 16.60
N ASP A 272 5.30 -25.45 17.71
CA ASP A 272 6.63 -24.92 18.03
C ASP A 272 7.73 -25.27 17.00
N LYS A 273 7.44 -26.10 15.98
CA LYS A 273 8.36 -26.52 14.92
C LYS A 273 7.93 -26.12 13.51
N LEU A 274 6.77 -25.48 13.36
CA LEU A 274 6.25 -25.00 12.08
C LEU A 274 7.10 -23.81 11.63
N VAL A 275 7.64 -23.89 10.42
CA VAL A 275 8.48 -22.83 9.85
C VAL A 275 7.77 -22.28 8.63
N LEU A 276 7.57 -20.95 8.61
CA LEU A 276 7.06 -20.24 7.44
C LEU A 276 8.18 -19.38 6.85
N GLU A 277 8.45 -19.58 5.57
CA GLU A 277 9.34 -18.74 4.78
C GLU A 277 8.52 -18.05 3.69
N TYR A 278 8.72 -16.76 3.45
CA TYR A 278 8.04 -16.08 2.35
C TYR A 278 8.92 -15.08 1.61
N THR A 279 8.56 -14.83 0.36
CA THR A 279 9.10 -13.72 -0.42
C THR A 279 7.97 -12.97 -1.10
N LYS A 280 8.17 -11.66 -1.26
CA LYS A 280 7.28 -10.83 -2.07
C LYS A 280 7.78 -10.86 -3.51
N ILE A 281 6.94 -11.36 -4.40
CA ILE A 281 7.22 -11.35 -5.84
C ILE A 281 6.90 -9.97 -6.40
N ASP A 282 5.71 -9.45 -6.09
CA ASP A 282 5.23 -8.12 -6.46
C ASP A 282 4.17 -7.65 -5.43
N PRO A 283 3.63 -6.42 -5.52
CA PRO A 283 2.62 -5.94 -4.56
C PRO A 283 1.36 -6.82 -4.43
N THR A 284 1.06 -7.59 -5.46
CA THR A 284 -0.13 -8.44 -5.62
C THR A 284 0.18 -9.93 -5.58
N LYS A 285 1.43 -10.34 -5.30
CA LYS A 285 1.86 -11.73 -5.35
C LYS A 285 2.97 -12.05 -4.35
N TYR A 286 2.77 -13.10 -3.57
CA TYR A 286 3.71 -13.62 -2.57
C TYR A 286 3.93 -15.11 -2.79
N ARG A 287 5.13 -15.58 -2.51
CA ARG A 287 5.46 -17.01 -2.45
C ARG A 287 5.76 -17.37 -1.02
N VAL A 288 5.18 -18.47 -0.56
CA VAL A 288 5.23 -18.93 0.82
C VAL A 288 5.61 -20.39 0.82
N GLN A 289 6.65 -20.75 1.57
CA GLN A 289 7.02 -22.13 1.86
C GLN A 289 6.72 -22.41 3.33
N ILE A 290 6.09 -23.56 3.57
CA ILE A 290 5.68 -23.96 4.92
C ILE A 290 6.22 -25.36 5.15
N ARG A 291 6.91 -25.54 6.29
CA ARG A 291 7.57 -26.81 6.65
C ARG A 291 7.08 -27.33 8.00
N ASN A 292 7.10 -28.65 8.15
CA ASN A 292 6.69 -29.37 9.35
C ASN A 292 5.20 -29.17 9.70
N VAL A 293 4.32 -29.09 8.70
CA VAL A 293 2.88 -28.98 8.95
C VAL A 293 2.33 -30.31 9.46
N LYS A 294 1.65 -30.26 10.61
CA LYS A 294 1.03 -31.42 11.27
C LYS A 294 -0.46 -31.25 11.56
N GLU A 295 -0.87 -30.00 11.82
CA GLU A 295 -2.21 -29.65 12.25
C GLU A 295 -2.73 -28.51 11.39
N LYS A 296 -4.04 -28.23 11.49
CA LYS A 296 -4.61 -27.05 10.83
C LYS A 296 -3.99 -25.79 11.42
N PHE A 297 -3.78 -24.78 10.58
CA PHE A 297 -3.25 -23.51 11.06
C PHE A 297 -3.79 -22.34 10.24
N PRO A 298 -3.96 -21.17 10.89
CA PRO A 298 -4.25 -19.92 10.21
C PRO A 298 -2.99 -19.33 9.53
N LEU A 299 -3.10 -18.98 8.26
CA LEU A 299 -2.11 -18.22 7.50
C LEU A 299 -2.63 -16.79 7.32
N ILE A 300 -1.88 -15.79 7.77
CA ILE A 300 -2.29 -14.37 7.69
C ILE A 300 -1.45 -13.65 6.64
N LEU A 301 -2.13 -12.85 5.81
CA LEU A 301 -1.53 -11.80 4.99
C LEU A 301 -2.01 -10.43 5.51
N SER A 302 -1.09 -9.66 6.08
CA SER A 302 -1.24 -8.26 6.48
C SER A 302 -1.37 -7.36 5.24
N GLN A 303 -2.45 -7.52 4.50
CA GLN A 303 -2.91 -6.65 3.41
C GLN A 303 -4.40 -6.42 3.60
N ASN A 304 -4.92 -5.33 3.06
CA ASN A 304 -6.36 -5.05 3.11
C ASN A 304 -7.16 -6.25 2.58
N PHE A 305 -8.18 -6.63 3.34
CA PHE A 305 -9.02 -7.77 3.07
C PHE A 305 -9.70 -7.60 1.72
N ASN A 306 -9.52 -8.59 0.86
CA ASN A 306 -10.15 -8.61 -0.45
C ASN A 306 -10.38 -10.06 -0.84
N SER A 307 -11.63 -10.43 -1.12
CA SER A 307 -11.98 -11.80 -1.55
C SER A 307 -11.30 -12.23 -2.85
N GLY A 308 -10.69 -11.32 -3.60
CA GLY A 308 -9.87 -11.59 -4.77
C GLY A 308 -8.49 -12.16 -4.46
N TRP A 309 -7.99 -12.10 -3.22
CA TRP A 309 -6.78 -12.79 -2.82
C TRP A 309 -7.02 -14.30 -2.77
N LYS A 310 -6.20 -15.07 -3.47
CA LYS A 310 -6.32 -16.53 -3.58
C LYS A 310 -5.00 -17.22 -3.26
N LEU A 311 -5.10 -18.45 -2.76
CA LEU A 311 -3.97 -19.34 -2.52
C LEU A 311 -3.90 -20.39 -3.63
N TYR A 312 -2.71 -20.63 -4.16
CA TYR A 312 -2.46 -21.63 -5.20
C TYR A 312 -1.38 -22.59 -4.70
N MET A 313 -1.73 -23.88 -4.59
CA MET A 313 -0.75 -24.93 -4.30
C MET A 313 0.12 -25.16 -5.53
N THR A 314 1.43 -25.19 -5.33
CA THR A 314 2.38 -25.56 -6.38
C THR A 314 2.96 -26.94 -6.12
N ASN A 315 3.37 -27.60 -7.19
CA ASN A 315 4.03 -28.91 -7.14
C ASN A 315 5.55 -28.79 -6.92
N ASN A 316 6.08 -27.56 -6.82
CA ASN A 316 7.50 -27.36 -6.55
C ASN A 316 7.83 -27.88 -5.16
N LYS A 317 8.89 -28.69 -5.05
CA LYS A 317 9.44 -29.04 -3.75
C LYS A 317 10.00 -27.78 -3.08
N PRO A 318 9.82 -27.60 -1.77
CA PRO A 318 10.50 -26.55 -1.02
C PRO A 318 12.01 -26.61 -1.29
N LEU A 319 12.66 -25.46 -1.38
CA LEU A 319 14.10 -25.41 -1.65
C LEU A 319 14.86 -25.78 -0.38
N ASP A 320 15.84 -26.67 -0.51
CA ASP A 320 16.61 -27.20 0.63
C ASP A 320 17.71 -26.24 1.12
N ASN A 321 17.87 -25.08 0.48
CA ASN A 321 19.04 -24.21 0.69
C ASN A 321 18.77 -23.06 1.66
N SER A 322 19.59 -23.07 2.73
CA SER A 322 20.00 -22.00 3.64
C SER A 322 18.98 -20.92 4.01
N ILE A 323 18.56 -20.97 5.27
CA ILE A 323 17.85 -19.94 6.03
C ILE A 323 18.67 -18.63 5.99
N SER A 324 18.31 -17.70 5.11
CA SER A 324 18.81 -16.32 5.16
C SER A 324 17.77 -15.42 5.85
N VAL A 325 18.06 -15.17 7.14
CA VAL A 325 17.89 -13.90 7.87
C VAL A 325 16.50 -13.50 8.40
N ARG A 326 16.45 -13.40 9.75
CA ARG A 326 15.43 -12.80 10.64
C ARG A 326 14.12 -13.57 10.76
N SER A 327 14.09 -14.43 11.79
CA SER A 327 12.87 -15.03 12.32
C SER A 327 12.23 -14.08 13.32
N SER A 328 10.99 -13.68 13.08
CA SER A 328 10.10 -13.11 14.08
C SER A 328 8.87 -14.01 14.14
N SER A 329 8.58 -14.60 15.30
CA SER A 329 7.43 -15.49 15.51
C SER A 329 7.37 -16.67 14.53
N GLY A 330 8.50 -17.37 14.32
CA GLY A 330 8.56 -18.56 13.46
C GLY A 330 8.44 -18.29 11.95
N THR A 331 8.42 -17.02 11.56
CA THR A 331 8.33 -16.59 10.17
C THR A 331 9.60 -15.89 9.71
N VAL A 332 10.09 -16.27 8.52
CA VAL A 332 11.29 -15.72 7.89
C VAL A 332 10.92 -15.13 6.53
N GLN A 333 11.35 -13.90 6.26
CA GLN A 333 11.33 -13.38 4.90
C GLN A 333 12.61 -13.83 4.19
N ASN A 334 12.50 -14.67 3.18
CA ASN A 334 13.62 -15.24 2.43
C ASN A 334 13.60 -14.72 0.99
N ASP A 335 14.43 -13.72 0.69
CA ASP A 335 14.51 -13.13 -0.65
C ASP A 335 15.27 -14.01 -1.66
N ASP A 336 15.88 -15.11 -1.22
CA ASP A 336 16.55 -16.10 -2.08
C ASP A 336 15.53 -17.10 -2.68
N LEU A 337 14.28 -17.06 -2.23
CA LEU A 337 13.20 -17.80 -2.88
C LEU A 337 13.02 -17.33 -4.33
N PRO A 338 12.80 -18.26 -5.29
CA PRO A 338 12.64 -17.93 -6.68
C PRO A 338 11.45 -16.99 -6.85
N ARG A 339 11.64 -15.89 -7.57
CA ARG A 339 10.58 -14.92 -7.84
C ARG A 339 9.41 -15.51 -8.64
N GLY A 340 9.60 -16.69 -9.25
CA GLY A 340 8.59 -17.32 -10.09
C GLY A 340 8.29 -16.50 -11.35
N SER A 341 7.15 -16.79 -11.97
CA SER A 341 6.66 -16.04 -13.13
C SER A 341 5.26 -15.46 -12.88
N LEU A 342 4.90 -14.41 -13.63
CA LEU A 342 3.56 -13.81 -13.57
C LEU A 342 2.45 -14.78 -14.02
N TYR A 343 2.79 -15.85 -14.73
CA TYR A 343 1.86 -16.81 -15.30
C TYR A 343 1.80 -18.16 -14.57
N GLU A 344 2.59 -18.35 -13.50
CA GLU A 344 2.71 -19.60 -12.76
C GLU A 344 1.36 -20.15 -12.25
N THR A 345 0.43 -19.28 -11.89
CA THR A 345 -0.89 -19.62 -11.35
C THR A 345 -1.98 -19.73 -12.43
N TRP A 346 -1.65 -19.57 -13.72
CA TRP A 346 -2.68 -19.39 -14.74
C TRP A 346 -3.58 -20.60 -14.96
N SER A 347 -2.99 -21.79 -14.84
CA SER A 347 -3.65 -23.09 -15.02
C SER A 347 -3.89 -23.82 -13.70
N ILE A 348 -3.61 -23.19 -12.55
CA ILE A 348 -3.76 -23.79 -11.22
C ILE A 348 -5.10 -23.36 -10.63
N LYS A 349 -5.87 -24.32 -10.11
CA LYS A 349 -7.10 -24.01 -9.37
C LYS A 349 -6.72 -23.49 -7.96
N PRO A 350 -7.32 -22.39 -7.49
CA PRO A 350 -7.07 -21.91 -6.14
C PRO A 350 -7.62 -22.89 -5.10
N LEU A 351 -7.08 -22.85 -3.88
CA LEU A 351 -7.64 -23.52 -2.72
C LEU A 351 -9.05 -22.99 -2.39
N ASP A 352 -9.83 -23.77 -1.64
CA ASP A 352 -11.24 -23.46 -1.32
C ASP A 352 -11.38 -22.09 -0.63
N GLU A 353 -12.30 -21.28 -1.15
CA GLU A 353 -12.60 -19.95 -0.64
C GLU A 353 -13.31 -19.99 0.71
N LYS A 354 -13.94 -21.11 1.06
CA LYS A 354 -14.60 -21.30 2.36
C LYS A 354 -13.65 -21.16 3.54
N ASN A 355 -12.35 -21.27 3.31
CA ASN A 355 -11.32 -21.12 4.33
C ASN A 355 -10.73 -19.70 4.39
N HIS A 356 -11.21 -18.74 3.60
CA HIS A 356 -10.76 -17.33 3.60
C HIS A 356 -11.61 -16.46 4.54
N PHE A 357 -10.98 -15.80 5.50
CA PHE A 357 -11.62 -14.96 6.51
C PHE A 357 -10.85 -13.66 6.76
N MET A 358 -11.49 -12.70 7.44
CA MET A 358 -10.88 -11.43 7.84
C MET A 358 -10.31 -11.52 9.26
N VAL A 359 -9.07 -11.05 9.43
CA VAL A 359 -8.35 -11.00 10.72
C VAL A 359 -7.99 -9.56 11.08
N ASN A 360 -7.90 -9.25 12.37
CA ASN A 360 -7.53 -7.93 12.91
C ASN A 360 -8.40 -6.78 12.37
N GLY A 361 -9.59 -7.09 11.85
CA GLY A 361 -10.50 -6.11 11.26
C GLY A 361 -10.13 -5.61 9.87
N TYR A 362 -9.01 -6.04 9.29
CA TYR A 362 -8.56 -5.58 7.97
C TYR A 362 -7.73 -6.58 7.16
N ALA A 363 -7.08 -7.56 7.78
CA ALA A 363 -6.13 -8.46 7.14
C ALA A 363 -6.82 -9.67 6.50
N ASN A 364 -6.14 -10.33 5.56
CA ASN A 364 -6.60 -11.59 4.99
C ASN A 364 -6.09 -12.76 5.84
N GLY A 365 -6.93 -13.75 6.11
CA GLY A 365 -6.57 -14.99 6.79
C GLY A 365 -7.09 -16.21 6.04
N TRP A 366 -6.33 -17.30 6.02
CA TRP A 366 -6.79 -18.58 5.49
C TRP A 366 -6.57 -19.70 6.49
N LEU A 367 -7.55 -20.59 6.63
CA LEU A 367 -7.40 -21.81 7.42
C LEU A 367 -6.81 -22.90 6.51
N ILE A 368 -5.58 -23.29 6.76
CA ILE A 368 -4.89 -24.33 6.01
C ILE A 368 -5.09 -25.67 6.70
N ASP A 369 -5.62 -26.65 5.98
CA ASP A 369 -5.84 -28.00 6.49
C ASP A 369 -4.88 -28.99 5.79
N PRO A 370 -3.89 -29.55 6.50
CA PRO A 370 -2.98 -30.51 5.89
C PRO A 370 -3.69 -31.77 5.38
N GLY A 371 -4.84 -32.16 5.95
CA GLY A 371 -5.59 -33.34 5.50
C GLY A 371 -6.10 -33.21 4.06
N THR A 372 -6.40 -31.99 3.61
CA THR A 372 -6.80 -31.70 2.22
C THR A 372 -5.62 -31.30 1.33
N THR A 373 -4.53 -30.83 1.93
CA THR A 373 -3.40 -30.22 1.21
C THR A 373 -2.27 -31.22 0.93
N CYS A 374 -2.15 -32.29 1.73
CA CYS A 374 -0.94 -33.09 1.85
C CYS A 374 -1.09 -34.62 1.65
N ASP A 375 -2.26 -35.09 1.21
CA ASP A 375 -2.57 -36.52 1.03
C ASP A 375 -2.13 -37.40 2.22
N ASN A 376 -2.33 -36.93 3.46
CA ASN A 376 -2.02 -37.63 4.71
C ASN A 376 -0.54 -37.99 4.97
N LYS A 377 0.43 -37.23 4.42
CA LYS A 377 1.85 -37.41 4.76
C LYS A 377 2.18 -36.92 6.18
N ILE A 378 2.99 -37.70 6.91
CA ILE A 378 3.38 -37.45 8.32
C ILE A 378 4.19 -36.16 8.51
N ASN A 379 4.96 -35.75 7.49
CA ASN A 379 5.62 -34.45 7.42
C ASN A 379 5.21 -33.79 6.11
N CYS A 380 4.37 -32.76 6.20
CA CYS A 380 3.93 -32.03 5.04
C CYS A 380 4.69 -30.71 4.90
N ASP A 381 5.53 -30.66 3.88
CA ASP A 381 6.18 -29.43 3.44
C ASP A 381 5.66 -29.09 2.05
N PHE A 382 5.26 -27.83 1.86
CA PHE A 382 4.67 -27.39 0.61
C PHE A 382 4.90 -25.91 0.36
N GLU A 383 4.68 -25.51 -0.88
CA GLU A 383 4.76 -24.13 -1.33
C GLU A 383 3.37 -23.65 -1.81
N ILE A 384 3.01 -22.45 -1.39
CA ILE A 384 1.80 -21.73 -1.81
C ILE A 384 2.20 -20.42 -2.48
N ILE A 385 1.48 -20.06 -3.53
CA ILE A 385 1.46 -18.71 -4.07
C ILE A 385 0.20 -17.99 -3.60
N ILE A 386 0.37 -16.84 -2.96
CA ILE A 386 -0.74 -15.92 -2.63
C ILE A 386 -0.80 -14.87 -3.74
N GLU A 387 -1.92 -14.76 -4.45
CA GLU A 387 -2.05 -13.83 -5.57
C GLU A 387 -3.42 -13.14 -5.63
N LEU A 388 -3.43 -11.85 -5.98
CA LEU A 388 -4.66 -11.07 -6.16
C LEU A 388 -5.21 -11.24 -7.59
N ARG A 389 -6.39 -11.85 -7.70
CA ARG A 389 -7.01 -12.21 -8.99
C ARG A 389 -7.30 -11.00 -9.90
N SER A 390 -7.62 -9.83 -9.35
CA SER A 390 -7.90 -8.63 -10.16
C SER A 390 -6.68 -8.21 -11.00
N GLN A 391 -5.47 -8.41 -10.49
CA GLN A 391 -4.25 -8.09 -11.21
C GLN A 391 -4.08 -8.99 -12.45
N LYS A 392 -4.42 -10.29 -12.33
CA LYS A 392 -4.41 -11.21 -13.48
C LYS A 392 -5.37 -10.75 -14.59
N MET A 393 -6.57 -10.30 -14.22
CA MET A 393 -7.55 -9.80 -15.19
C MET A 393 -7.08 -8.51 -15.86
N PHE A 394 -6.40 -7.62 -15.11
CA PHE A 394 -5.77 -6.44 -15.66
C PHE A 394 -4.71 -6.78 -16.72
N TYR A 395 -3.82 -7.74 -16.44
CA TYR A 395 -2.80 -8.16 -17.41
C TYR A 395 -3.41 -8.77 -18.68
N ILE A 396 -4.45 -9.60 -18.55
CA ILE A 396 -5.17 -10.13 -19.72
C ILE A 396 -5.78 -8.99 -20.55
N GLY A 397 -6.45 -8.04 -19.87
CA GLY A 397 -7.01 -6.85 -20.52
C GLY A 397 -5.95 -6.05 -21.28
N LEU A 398 -4.79 -5.81 -20.66
CA LEU A 398 -3.68 -5.09 -21.28
C LEU A 398 -3.17 -5.79 -22.55
N VAL A 399 -2.97 -7.12 -22.49
CA VAL A 399 -2.53 -7.90 -23.66
C VAL A 399 -3.54 -7.79 -24.80
N VAL A 400 -4.83 -7.94 -24.51
CA VAL A 400 -5.90 -7.80 -25.50
C VAL A 400 -5.94 -6.39 -26.10
N SER A 401 -5.81 -5.36 -25.27
CA SER A 401 -5.78 -3.96 -25.73
C SER A 401 -4.59 -3.69 -26.65
N VAL A 402 -3.37 -4.10 -26.25
CA VAL A 402 -2.17 -3.90 -27.07
C VAL A 402 -2.27 -4.66 -28.39
N ALA A 403 -2.71 -5.92 -28.37
CA ALA A 403 -2.90 -6.71 -29.59
C ALA A 403 -3.92 -6.05 -30.53
N THR A 404 -5.04 -5.55 -29.98
CA THR A 404 -6.07 -4.84 -30.76
C THR A 404 -5.52 -3.56 -31.38
N SER A 405 -4.78 -2.75 -30.61
CA SER A 405 -4.14 -1.53 -31.11
C SER A 405 -3.14 -1.81 -32.24
N ILE A 406 -2.34 -2.88 -32.13
CA ILE A 406 -1.41 -3.30 -33.18
C ILE A 406 -2.18 -3.72 -34.44
N LEU A 407 -3.25 -4.51 -34.31
CA LEU A 407 -4.06 -4.93 -35.45
C LEU A 407 -4.72 -3.74 -36.17
N LEU A 408 -5.23 -2.76 -35.41
CA LEU A 408 -5.79 -1.53 -35.98
C LEU A 408 -4.73 -0.67 -36.68
N LEU A 409 -3.53 -0.59 -36.12
CA LEU A 409 -2.41 0.13 -36.74
C LEU A 409 -1.98 -0.55 -38.04
N ILE A 410 -1.86 -1.87 -38.06
CA ILE A 410 -1.53 -2.64 -39.26
C ILE A 410 -2.62 -2.44 -40.32
N TYR A 411 -3.90 -2.52 -39.94
CA TYR A 411 -5.01 -2.26 -40.84
C TYR A 411 -4.93 -0.85 -41.44
N TRP A 412 -4.69 0.16 -40.60
CA TRP A 412 -4.53 1.54 -41.05
C TRP A 412 -3.37 1.68 -42.05
N LEU A 413 -2.18 1.13 -41.73
CA LEU A 413 -1.01 1.16 -42.62
C LEU A 413 -1.30 0.51 -43.97
N ILE A 414 -1.96 -0.66 -43.98
CA ILE A 414 -2.36 -1.34 -45.22
C ILE A 414 -3.29 -0.46 -46.07
N THR A 415 -4.25 0.22 -45.44
CA THR A 415 -5.20 1.09 -46.16
C THR A 415 -4.57 2.38 -46.69
N VAL A 416 -3.55 2.92 -46.00
CA VAL A 416 -2.80 4.10 -46.44
C VAL A 416 -1.86 3.76 -47.59
N ILE A 417 -1.10 2.66 -47.51
CA ILE A 417 -0.14 2.26 -48.55
C ILE A 417 -0.84 1.87 -49.87
N ARG A 418 -2.07 1.36 -49.81
CA ARG A 418 -2.85 0.99 -51.00
C ARG A 418 -3.45 2.18 -51.75
N LYS A 419 -3.42 3.38 -51.19
CA LYS A 419 -3.84 4.63 -51.85
C LYS A 419 -2.62 5.39 -52.33
#